data_AF-A0A353RH76-F1
#
_entry.id   AF-A0A353RH76-F1
#
_cell.length_a   1.000
_cell.length_b   1.000
_cell.length_c   1.000
_cell.angle_alpha   90.00
_cell.angle_beta   90.00
_cell.angle_gamma   90.00
#
_symmetry.space_group_name_H-M   'P 1'
#
loop_
_entity.id
_entity.type
_entity.pdbx_description
1 polymer ?
#
loop_
_entity_poly.entity_id
_entity_poly.type
_entity_poly.pdbx_seq_one_letter_code
_entity_poly.pdbx_strand_id
1 'polypeptide(L)'
;VEEYTMITGKKRLCSNHAFERIYSFENPKGETMDLIVRAYNDGVAFRYRFSSIAEQEKIAEEATTYPIAEGIKRWSQPSRIDYEGFYTLTQSGISEPETLQQRSNSHWSYPMLLEPADSIFVLITEANIQRGQCGSQLNNAANSSAYRVLLADKALPVRGTWLSPWRVLIIGSLADIVESTLVTDVSEQSKVADTGWISPGPVAWIYWAYNNGSNDYQIVKKYIDLAAEMNWPYNLIDWKWNEMRNGGTVNDAVQYAAAKGIKTLLWYNSSTSW
;
A
#
# COMPACT_ATOMS: atom_id res chain seq x y z
N VAL A 1 21.01 12.24 -9.05
CA VAL A 1 21.02 10.92 -8.39
C VAL A 1 21.02 11.15 -6.90
N GLU A 2 20.02 10.66 -6.19
CA GLU A 2 19.95 10.61 -4.73
C GLU A 2 20.20 9.17 -4.28
N GLU A 3 20.93 8.97 -3.18
CA GLU A 3 21.20 7.65 -2.63
C GLU A 3 20.57 7.53 -1.25
N TYR A 4 19.92 6.40 -0.96
CA TYR A 4 19.34 6.14 0.36
C TYR A 4 19.44 4.66 0.74
N THR A 5 19.30 4.38 2.04
CA THR A 5 19.35 3.01 2.58
C THR A 5 17.99 2.62 3.13
N MET A 6 17.46 1.47 2.70
CA MET A 6 16.28 0.87 3.31
C MET A 6 16.69 -0.15 4.38
N ILE A 7 15.95 -0.15 5.49
CA ILE A 7 16.13 -1.07 6.62
C ILE A 7 15.43 -2.42 6.35
N THR A 8 14.34 -2.36 5.60
CA THR A 8 13.52 -3.49 5.16
C THR A 8 13.20 -3.35 3.67
N GLY A 9 12.68 -4.42 3.08
CA GLY A 9 12.29 -4.46 1.68
C GLY A 9 13.28 -5.21 0.81
N LYS A 10 13.13 -5.03 -0.51
CA LYS A 10 13.82 -5.84 -1.52
C LYS A 10 15.26 -5.42 -1.85
N LYS A 11 15.67 -4.22 -1.43
CA LYS A 11 16.99 -3.66 -1.74
C LYS A 11 17.49 -2.81 -0.58
N ARG A 12 18.74 -3.00 -0.15
CA ARG A 12 19.32 -2.23 0.97
C ARG A 12 19.84 -0.86 0.54
N LEU A 13 20.63 -0.81 -0.52
CA LEU A 13 21.22 0.43 -1.05
C LEU A 13 20.47 0.82 -2.32
N CYS A 14 19.77 1.95 -2.30
CA CYS A 14 18.93 2.42 -3.39
C CYS A 14 19.50 3.68 -4.01
N SER A 15 19.40 3.75 -5.33
CA SER A 15 19.82 4.90 -6.15
C SER A 15 18.59 5.42 -6.89
N ASN A 16 18.23 6.66 -6.59
CA ASN A 16 17.09 7.38 -7.14
C ASN A 16 17.58 8.34 -8.23
N HIS A 17 17.33 7.99 -9.49
CA HIS A 17 17.71 8.80 -10.62
C HIS A 17 16.57 8.95 -11.63
N ALA A 18 16.05 10.18 -11.72
CA ALA A 18 15.07 10.57 -12.71
C ALA A 18 15.43 11.85 -13.43
N PHE A 19 14.86 12.00 -14.62
CA PHE A 19 14.67 13.30 -15.26
C PHE A 19 13.31 13.88 -14.83
N GLU A 20 13.34 15.03 -14.16
CA GLU A 20 12.11 15.74 -13.75
C GLU A 20 11.78 16.85 -14.75
N ARG A 21 10.50 16.98 -15.09
CA ARG A 21 9.96 18.11 -15.84
C ARG A 21 8.66 18.58 -15.21
N ILE A 22 8.54 19.90 -15.06
CA ILE A 22 7.35 20.56 -14.55
C ILE A 22 6.64 21.23 -15.72
N TYR A 23 5.35 20.95 -15.87
CA TYR A 23 4.47 21.60 -16.83
C TYR A 23 3.44 22.43 -16.06
N SER A 24 3.47 23.74 -16.23
CA SER A 24 2.54 24.66 -15.57
C SER A 24 1.37 24.97 -16.50
N PHE A 25 0.16 24.88 -15.95
CA PHE A 25 -1.08 25.17 -16.64
C PHE A 25 -1.81 26.29 -15.91
N GLU A 26 -2.50 27.13 -16.66
CA GLU A 26 -3.35 28.20 -16.15
C GLU A 26 -4.73 28.07 -16.77
N ASN A 27 -5.77 28.19 -15.96
CA ASN A 27 -7.14 28.21 -16.47
C ASN A 27 -7.58 29.64 -16.84
N PRO A 28 -8.74 29.85 -17.49
CA PRO A 28 -9.20 31.19 -17.89
C PRO A 28 -9.42 32.19 -16.73
N LYS A 29 -9.39 31.75 -15.47
CA LYS A 29 -9.48 32.62 -14.28
C LYS A 29 -8.13 33.02 -13.71
N GLY A 30 -7.01 32.56 -14.30
CA GLY A 30 -5.67 32.80 -13.79
C GLY A 30 -5.24 31.85 -12.66
N GLU A 31 -6.01 30.78 -12.40
CA GLU A 31 -5.67 29.78 -11.39
C GLU A 31 -4.65 28.79 -12.00
N THR A 32 -3.57 28.50 -11.27
CA THR A 32 -2.44 27.71 -11.79
C THR A 32 -2.35 26.34 -11.15
N MET A 33 -1.94 25.36 -11.95
CA MET A 33 -1.63 24.00 -11.51
C MET A 33 -0.42 23.47 -12.27
N ASP A 34 0.51 22.86 -11.54
CA ASP A 34 1.65 22.18 -12.12
C ASP A 34 1.40 20.67 -12.20
N LEU A 35 1.83 20.08 -13.31
CA LEU A 35 2.07 18.64 -13.46
C LEU A 35 3.57 18.40 -13.34
N ILE A 36 3.98 17.71 -12.29
CA ILE A 36 5.37 17.30 -12.06
C ILE A 36 5.50 15.87 -12.59
N VAL A 37 6.38 15.64 -13.56
CA VAL A 37 6.64 14.33 -14.17
C VAL A 37 8.09 13.95 -13.93
N ARG A 38 8.32 12.73 -13.47
CA ARG A 38 9.64 12.11 -13.35
C ARG A 38 9.70 10.86 -14.22
N ALA A 39 10.68 10.80 -15.10
CA ALA A 39 10.97 9.63 -15.92
C ALA A 39 12.22 8.91 -15.38
N TYR A 40 12.07 7.61 -15.17
CA TYR A 40 13.08 6.67 -14.68
C TYR A 40 13.36 5.63 -15.75
N ASN A 41 14.41 4.82 -15.57
CA ASN A 41 14.69 3.71 -16.47
C ASN A 41 13.62 2.61 -16.43
N ASP A 42 12.96 2.44 -15.29
CA ASP A 42 11.96 1.40 -15.00
C ASP A 42 10.55 1.96 -14.82
N GLY A 43 10.29 3.21 -15.21
CA GLY A 43 8.94 3.77 -15.11
C GLY A 43 8.80 5.28 -15.18
N VAL A 44 7.57 5.73 -14.96
CA VAL A 44 7.19 7.14 -14.91
C VAL A 44 6.36 7.37 -13.65
N ALA A 45 6.65 8.46 -12.94
CA ALA A 45 5.82 8.94 -11.86
C ALA A 45 5.39 10.38 -12.11
N PHE A 46 4.14 10.71 -11.82
CA PHE A 46 3.66 12.09 -11.92
C PHE A 46 2.73 12.48 -10.78
N ARG A 47 2.64 13.78 -10.50
CA ARG A 47 1.71 14.33 -9.50
C ARG A 47 1.33 15.77 -9.83
N TYR A 48 0.23 16.22 -9.24
CA TYR A 48 -0.25 17.59 -9.33
C TYR A 48 0.28 18.42 -8.17
N ARG A 49 0.59 19.69 -8.43
CA ARG A 49 0.89 20.70 -7.42
C ARG A 49 0.09 21.96 -7.71
N PHE A 50 -0.61 22.50 -6.72
CA PHE A 50 -1.25 23.80 -6.81
C PHE A 50 -1.32 24.46 -5.44
N SER A 51 -1.53 25.77 -5.41
CA SER A 51 -1.75 26.51 -4.17
C SER A 51 -3.21 26.81 -4.02
N SER A 52 -3.74 26.60 -2.82
CA SER A 52 -5.13 26.88 -2.54
C SER A 52 -5.44 28.37 -2.72
N ILE A 53 -6.57 28.66 -3.37
CA ILE A 53 -7.03 30.03 -3.65
C ILE A 53 -8.08 30.52 -2.65
N ALA A 54 -8.61 29.64 -1.80
CA ALA A 54 -9.62 29.97 -0.79
C ALA A 54 -9.53 29.06 0.44
N GLU A 55 -9.88 29.57 1.62
CA GLU A 55 -9.73 28.85 2.91
C GLU A 55 -10.49 27.52 3.03
N GLN A 56 -11.51 27.30 2.18
CA GLN A 56 -12.38 26.11 2.24
C GLN A 56 -12.37 25.31 0.94
N GLU A 57 -11.30 25.42 0.16
CA GLU A 57 -11.14 24.65 -1.07
C GLU A 57 -11.05 23.15 -0.77
N LYS A 58 -11.70 22.35 -1.64
CA LYS A 58 -11.73 20.90 -1.54
C LYS A 58 -11.53 20.28 -2.91
N ILE A 59 -10.76 19.21 -2.96
CA ILE A 59 -10.69 18.36 -4.16
C ILE A 59 -11.93 17.48 -4.15
N ALA A 60 -12.82 17.72 -5.12
CA ALA A 60 -14.02 16.92 -5.31
C ALA A 60 -13.74 15.64 -6.12
N GLU A 61 -12.84 15.73 -7.10
CA GLU A 61 -12.51 14.61 -7.98
C GLU A 61 -11.11 14.77 -8.58
N GLU A 62 -10.58 13.66 -9.07
CA GLU A 62 -9.38 13.62 -9.90
C GLU A 62 -9.75 13.13 -11.30
N ALA A 63 -9.26 13.79 -12.35
CA ALA A 63 -9.59 13.47 -13.74
C ALA A 63 -8.57 12.51 -14.40
N THR A 64 -7.51 12.14 -13.70
CA THR A 64 -6.47 11.23 -14.19
C THR A 64 -7.10 9.92 -14.63
N THR A 65 -6.81 9.51 -15.87
CA THR A 65 -7.44 8.35 -16.49
C THR A 65 -6.40 7.56 -17.28
N TYR A 66 -6.37 6.24 -17.06
CA TYR A 66 -5.53 5.32 -17.80
C TYR A 66 -6.34 4.66 -18.93
N PRO A 67 -6.01 4.93 -20.20
CA PRO A 67 -6.64 4.22 -21.31
C PRO A 67 -6.09 2.80 -21.38
N ILE A 68 -6.95 1.80 -21.24
CA ILE A 68 -6.61 0.38 -21.30
C ILE A 68 -7.60 -0.29 -22.25
N ALA A 69 -7.19 -0.49 -23.49
CA ALA A 69 -8.05 -1.08 -24.52
C ALA A 69 -8.48 -2.52 -24.17
N GLU A 70 -9.64 -2.93 -24.68
CA GLU A 70 -10.06 -4.33 -24.68
C GLU A 70 -9.01 -5.21 -25.35
N GLY A 71 -8.82 -6.43 -24.86
CA GLY A 71 -7.81 -7.38 -25.35
C GLY A 71 -6.46 -7.31 -24.63
N ILE A 72 -6.13 -6.18 -23.98
CA ILE A 72 -4.92 -6.07 -23.15
C ILE A 72 -5.06 -6.97 -21.93
N LYS A 73 -4.11 -7.91 -21.75
CA LYS A 73 -4.02 -8.74 -20.56
C LYS A 73 -3.82 -7.86 -19.33
N ARG A 74 -4.59 -8.12 -18.29
CA ARG A 74 -4.52 -7.41 -17.02
C ARG A 74 -4.77 -8.36 -15.86
N TRP A 75 -4.05 -8.12 -14.77
CA TRP A 75 -4.31 -8.73 -13.47
C TRP A 75 -4.85 -7.63 -12.57
N SER A 76 -6.10 -7.78 -12.19
CA SER A 76 -6.82 -6.77 -11.40
C SER A 76 -7.61 -7.43 -10.29
N GLN A 77 -7.69 -6.73 -9.17
CA GLN A 77 -8.53 -7.11 -8.05
C GLN A 77 -9.73 -6.16 -7.98
N PRO A 78 -10.97 -6.68 -7.90
CA PRO A 78 -12.10 -5.89 -7.45
C PRO A 78 -11.81 -5.11 -6.18
N SER A 79 -12.24 -3.85 -6.14
CA SER A 79 -12.02 -3.02 -4.96
C SER A 79 -12.79 -3.60 -3.78
N ARG A 80 -12.06 -3.78 -2.68
CA ARG A 80 -12.58 -4.23 -1.40
C ARG A 80 -11.93 -3.38 -0.32
N ILE A 81 -12.69 -3.06 0.73
CA ILE A 81 -12.18 -2.24 1.83
C ILE A 81 -11.05 -2.95 2.61
N ASP A 82 -11.08 -4.29 2.64
CA ASP A 82 -10.07 -5.14 3.28
C ASP A 82 -8.81 -5.32 2.43
N TYR A 83 -8.87 -5.03 1.12
CA TYR A 83 -7.80 -5.32 0.16
C TYR A 83 -7.42 -6.82 0.05
N GLU A 84 -8.32 -7.74 0.43
CA GLU A 84 -8.06 -9.20 0.48
C GLU A 84 -8.65 -9.96 -0.72
N GLY A 85 -8.74 -9.31 -1.88
CA GLY A 85 -9.26 -9.93 -3.10
C GLY A 85 -8.21 -10.68 -3.90
N PHE A 86 -8.64 -11.54 -4.81
CA PHE A 86 -7.76 -12.18 -5.78
C PHE A 86 -7.50 -11.27 -7.00
N TYR A 87 -6.28 -11.33 -7.51
CA TYR A 87 -5.91 -10.77 -8.81
C TYR A 87 -6.14 -11.81 -9.90
N THR A 88 -7.14 -11.59 -10.74
CA THR A 88 -7.48 -12.50 -11.83
C THR A 88 -6.95 -11.97 -13.15
N LEU A 89 -6.40 -12.87 -13.97
CA LEU A 89 -6.05 -12.57 -15.36
C LEU A 89 -7.34 -12.42 -16.17
N THR A 90 -7.48 -11.29 -16.84
CA THR A 90 -8.52 -11.05 -17.84
C THR A 90 -7.95 -10.24 -19.01
N GLN A 91 -8.67 -10.23 -20.12
CA GLN A 91 -8.42 -9.33 -21.24
C GLN A 91 -9.54 -8.30 -21.40
N SER A 92 -10.57 -8.37 -20.56
CA SER A 92 -11.73 -7.50 -20.62
C SER A 92 -11.70 -6.40 -19.57
N GLY A 93 -12.20 -5.23 -19.94
CA GLY A 93 -12.52 -4.17 -18.99
C GLY A 93 -13.80 -4.43 -18.20
N ILE A 94 -14.59 -5.43 -18.58
CA ILE A 94 -15.84 -5.79 -17.93
C ILE A 94 -15.57 -6.94 -16.96
N SER A 95 -15.89 -6.76 -15.69
CA SER A 95 -15.81 -7.86 -14.71
C SER A 95 -16.87 -8.93 -15.01
N GLU A 96 -16.52 -10.18 -14.83
CA GLU A 96 -17.53 -11.23 -14.70
C GLU A 96 -18.27 -11.08 -13.35
N PRO A 97 -19.60 -11.17 -13.33
CA PRO A 97 -20.35 -11.14 -12.08
C PRO A 97 -20.07 -12.41 -11.26
N GLU A 98 -19.67 -12.25 -9.99
CA GLU A 98 -19.40 -13.38 -9.07
C GLU A 98 -20.67 -14.22 -8.80
N THR A 99 -21.85 -13.61 -8.89
CA THR A 99 -23.15 -14.26 -8.75
C THR A 99 -24.15 -13.66 -9.75
N LEU A 100 -25.22 -14.39 -10.09
CA LEU A 100 -26.29 -13.89 -10.97
C LEU A 100 -27.00 -12.62 -10.45
N GLN A 101 -26.80 -12.27 -9.18
CA GLN A 101 -27.41 -11.11 -8.52
C GLN A 101 -26.43 -9.92 -8.36
N GLN A 102 -25.12 -10.14 -8.53
CA GLN A 102 -24.13 -9.06 -8.50
C GLN A 102 -24.08 -8.34 -9.85
N ARG A 103 -24.06 -7.00 -9.79
CA ARG A 103 -23.69 -6.20 -10.95
C ARG A 103 -22.21 -6.37 -11.25
N SER A 104 -21.82 -6.11 -12.49
CA SER A 104 -20.42 -5.98 -12.86
C SER A 104 -19.72 -4.97 -11.95
N ASN A 105 -18.61 -5.40 -11.38
CA ASN A 105 -17.70 -4.55 -10.66
C ASN A 105 -16.95 -3.63 -11.64
N SER A 106 -16.90 -2.36 -11.29
CA SER A 106 -16.23 -1.30 -12.05
C SER A 106 -15.21 -0.54 -11.20
N HIS A 107 -14.92 -1.02 -9.98
CA HIS A 107 -13.97 -0.45 -9.05
C HIS A 107 -12.82 -1.42 -8.83
N TRP A 108 -11.58 -0.95 -8.95
CA TRP A 108 -10.41 -1.83 -8.96
C TRP A 108 -9.34 -1.28 -8.01
N SER A 109 -8.79 -2.16 -7.18
CA SER A 109 -7.69 -1.82 -6.27
C SER A 109 -6.37 -1.68 -7.01
N TYR A 110 -5.44 -0.93 -6.42
CA TYR A 110 -4.03 -0.98 -6.79
C TYR A 110 -3.32 -2.17 -6.13
N PRO A 111 -2.15 -2.58 -6.65
CA PRO A 111 -1.62 -2.21 -7.95
C PRO A 111 -2.33 -2.98 -9.07
N MET A 112 -2.46 -2.39 -10.27
CA MET A 112 -2.99 -3.09 -11.45
C MET A 112 -1.85 -3.42 -12.41
N LEU A 113 -1.66 -4.70 -12.73
CA LEU A 113 -0.63 -5.16 -13.66
C LEU A 113 -1.23 -5.35 -15.06
N LEU A 114 -0.57 -4.82 -16.08
CA LEU A 114 -0.92 -4.97 -17.49
C LEU A 114 0.22 -5.64 -18.25
N GLU A 115 -0.11 -6.36 -19.31
CA GLU A 115 0.83 -6.83 -20.33
C GLU A 115 0.32 -6.36 -21.71
N PRO A 116 0.57 -5.08 -22.10
CA PRO A 116 0.11 -4.52 -23.38
C PRO A 116 0.80 -5.12 -24.61
N ALA A 117 1.99 -5.68 -24.45
CA ALA A 117 2.73 -6.39 -25.48
C ALA A 117 3.50 -7.55 -24.84
N ASP A 118 3.87 -8.55 -25.63
CA ASP A 118 4.56 -9.75 -25.13
C ASP A 118 5.78 -9.40 -24.28
N SER A 119 5.78 -9.87 -23.03
CA SER A 119 6.85 -9.63 -22.04
C SER A 119 7.12 -8.16 -21.68
N ILE A 120 6.24 -7.23 -22.06
CA ILE A 120 6.27 -5.83 -21.63
C ILE A 120 5.13 -5.60 -20.65
N PHE A 121 5.49 -5.23 -19.43
CA PHE A 121 4.56 -5.04 -18.33
C PHE A 121 4.44 -3.58 -17.92
N VAL A 122 3.26 -3.22 -17.42
CA VAL A 122 2.99 -1.93 -16.78
C VAL A 122 2.27 -2.18 -15.46
N LEU A 123 2.88 -1.81 -14.33
CA LEU A 123 2.24 -1.84 -13.02
C LEU A 123 1.79 -0.42 -12.65
N ILE A 124 0.48 -0.22 -12.58
CA ILE A 124 -0.15 1.04 -12.16
C ILE A 124 -0.34 1.00 -10.65
N THR A 125 0.17 2.00 -9.93
CA THR A 125 -0.05 2.17 -8.49
C THR A 125 0.04 3.63 -8.09
N GLU A 126 -0.06 3.92 -6.79
CA GLU A 126 0.20 5.22 -6.21
C GLU A 126 1.27 5.16 -5.12
N ALA A 127 1.87 6.31 -4.80
CA ALA A 127 2.94 6.41 -3.81
C ALA A 127 2.90 7.74 -3.03
N ASN A 128 3.57 7.75 -1.88
CA ASN A 128 3.67 8.92 -1.00
C ASN A 128 2.32 9.52 -0.58
N ILE A 129 1.36 8.69 -0.17
CA ILE A 129 0.09 9.18 0.38
C ILE A 129 0.37 9.75 1.78
N GLN A 130 0.21 11.05 1.93
CA GLN A 130 0.52 11.82 3.13
C GLN A 130 -0.73 12.12 3.97
N ARG A 131 -0.50 12.65 5.17
CA ARG A 131 -1.56 13.20 6.01
C ARG A 131 -2.31 14.30 5.25
N GLY A 132 -3.63 14.21 5.23
CA GLY A 132 -4.49 15.15 4.51
C GLY A 132 -4.76 14.77 3.05
N GLN A 133 -4.21 13.64 2.58
CA GLN A 133 -4.60 12.96 1.36
C GLN A 133 -5.38 11.68 1.72
N CYS A 134 -5.96 11.03 0.71
CA CYS A 134 -6.55 9.70 0.84
C CYS A 134 -5.93 8.75 -0.17
N GLY A 135 -6.09 7.45 0.07
CA GLY A 135 -5.89 6.45 -0.97
C GLY A 135 -6.90 6.61 -2.10
N SER A 136 -6.63 5.95 -3.21
CA SER A 136 -7.50 5.93 -4.37
C SER A 136 -7.68 4.51 -4.93
N GLN A 137 -8.60 4.41 -5.87
CA GLN A 137 -8.90 3.20 -6.64
C GLN A 137 -9.12 3.59 -8.10
N LEU A 138 -9.23 2.60 -8.99
CA LEU A 138 -9.54 2.83 -10.40
C LEU A 138 -11.02 2.54 -10.66
N ASN A 139 -11.68 3.40 -11.44
CA ASN A 139 -13.06 3.22 -11.86
C ASN A 139 -13.19 3.25 -13.38
N ASN A 140 -13.88 2.27 -13.96
CA ASN A 140 -14.14 2.22 -15.41
C ASN A 140 -15.63 2.05 -15.76
N ALA A 141 -16.53 2.53 -14.87
CA ALA A 141 -17.98 2.36 -15.04
C ALA A 141 -18.53 3.09 -16.27
N ALA A 142 -17.98 4.28 -16.57
CA ALA A 142 -18.42 5.10 -17.69
C ALA A 142 -17.92 4.57 -19.05
N ASN A 143 -16.77 3.89 -19.05
CA ASN A 143 -16.15 3.32 -20.24
C ASN A 143 -15.19 2.20 -19.80
N SER A 144 -15.46 0.96 -20.22
CA SER A 144 -14.69 -0.22 -19.83
C SER A 144 -13.20 -0.14 -20.20
N SER A 145 -12.85 0.70 -21.17
CA SER A 145 -11.47 0.93 -21.62
C SER A 145 -10.79 2.16 -21.01
N ALA A 146 -11.41 2.84 -20.03
CA ALA A 146 -10.87 4.05 -19.40
C ALA A 146 -10.97 3.95 -17.87
N TYR A 147 -9.83 3.75 -17.23
CA TYR A 147 -9.72 3.56 -15.79
C TYR A 147 -9.36 4.88 -15.12
N ARG A 148 -10.39 5.59 -14.65
CA ARG A 148 -10.26 6.88 -13.96
C ARG A 148 -9.88 6.69 -12.51
N VAL A 149 -9.00 7.53 -11.99
CA VAL A 149 -8.70 7.60 -10.56
C VAL A 149 -9.94 8.07 -9.81
N LEU A 150 -10.35 7.29 -8.82
CA LEU A 150 -11.44 7.60 -7.90
C LEU A 150 -10.88 7.68 -6.48
N LEU A 151 -11.00 8.85 -5.86
CA LEU A 151 -10.55 9.09 -4.49
C LEU A 151 -11.43 8.32 -3.50
N ALA A 152 -10.84 7.80 -2.42
CA ALA A 152 -11.60 7.14 -1.36
C ALA A 152 -12.48 8.13 -0.58
N ASP A 153 -11.97 9.35 -0.36
CA ASP A 153 -12.73 10.43 0.26
C ASP A 153 -13.48 11.24 -0.80
N LYS A 154 -14.74 11.58 -0.52
CA LYS A 154 -15.58 12.41 -1.41
C LYS A 154 -15.12 13.85 -1.56
N ALA A 155 -14.36 14.35 -0.58
CA ALA A 155 -13.84 15.70 -0.59
C ALA A 155 -12.60 15.79 0.29
N LEU A 156 -11.46 16.17 -0.30
CA LEU A 156 -10.21 16.37 0.44
C LEU A 156 -9.98 17.86 0.70
N PRO A 157 -9.83 18.30 1.96
CA PRO A 157 -9.54 19.70 2.25
C PRO A 157 -8.15 20.09 1.73
N VAL A 158 -8.08 21.24 1.07
CA VAL A 158 -6.83 21.82 0.56
C VAL A 158 -6.45 23.00 1.45
N ARG A 159 -5.16 23.08 1.85
CA ARG A 159 -4.62 24.23 2.59
C ARG A 159 -3.21 24.53 2.09
N GLY A 160 -2.94 25.81 1.82
CA GLY A 160 -1.63 26.24 1.30
C GLY A 160 -1.29 25.53 -0.02
N THR A 161 -0.02 25.17 -0.20
CA THR A 161 0.40 24.34 -1.34
C THR A 161 0.01 22.89 -1.11
N TRP A 162 -0.77 22.35 -2.04
CA TRP A 162 -1.18 20.96 -2.04
C TRP A 162 -0.46 20.18 -3.14
N LEU A 163 -0.14 18.94 -2.82
CA LEU A 163 0.46 17.96 -3.73
C LEU A 163 -0.48 16.77 -3.78
N SER A 164 -0.69 16.18 -4.96
CA SER A 164 -1.32 14.85 -5.02
C SER A 164 -0.34 13.78 -4.56
N PRO A 165 -0.82 12.60 -4.12
CA PRO A 165 -0.01 11.40 -4.18
C PRO A 165 0.60 11.24 -5.58
N TRP A 166 1.73 10.56 -5.65
CA TRP A 166 2.29 10.19 -6.95
C TRP A 166 1.42 9.13 -7.60
N ARG A 167 1.17 9.30 -8.89
CA ARG A 167 0.67 8.27 -9.80
C ARG A 167 1.89 7.62 -10.43
N VAL A 168 2.02 6.31 -10.26
CA VAL A 168 3.23 5.56 -10.59
C VAL A 168 2.91 4.49 -11.62
N LEU A 169 3.71 4.46 -12.68
CA LEU A 169 3.70 3.47 -13.73
C LEU A 169 5.07 2.82 -13.75
N ILE A 170 5.20 1.61 -13.20
CA ILE A 170 6.43 0.81 -13.33
C ILE A 170 6.35 0.08 -14.66
N ILE A 171 7.36 0.19 -15.51
CA ILE A 171 7.32 -0.25 -16.91
C ILE A 171 8.59 -1.01 -17.24
N GLY A 172 8.46 -2.21 -17.79
CA GLY A 172 9.61 -3.01 -18.22
C GLY A 172 9.28 -4.49 -18.37
N SER A 173 10.30 -5.32 -18.25
CA SER A 173 10.13 -6.77 -18.08
C SER A 173 9.50 -7.09 -16.73
N LEU A 174 9.07 -8.35 -16.53
CA LEU A 174 8.55 -8.77 -15.23
C LEU A 174 9.59 -8.62 -14.11
N ALA A 175 10.88 -8.78 -14.42
CA ALA A 175 11.97 -8.55 -13.46
C ALA A 175 12.03 -7.08 -13.04
N ASP A 176 11.91 -6.15 -13.99
CA ASP A 176 11.88 -4.70 -13.68
C ASP A 176 10.71 -4.36 -12.75
N ILE A 177 9.52 -4.92 -12.99
CA ILE A 177 8.36 -4.74 -12.12
C ILE A 177 8.66 -5.24 -10.69
N VAL A 178 9.21 -6.45 -10.56
CA VAL A 178 9.49 -7.08 -9.26
C VAL A 178 10.60 -6.35 -8.51
N GLU A 179 11.64 -5.87 -9.20
CA GLU A 179 12.83 -5.28 -8.59
C GLU A 179 12.70 -3.77 -8.34
N SER A 180 11.79 -3.07 -9.04
CA SER A 180 11.66 -1.60 -9.02
C SER A 180 11.44 -0.99 -7.64
N THR A 181 12.28 -0.03 -7.24
CA THR A 181 12.11 0.73 -5.99
C THR A 181 11.23 1.97 -6.14
N LEU A 182 10.59 2.16 -7.30
CA LEU A 182 10.01 3.45 -7.72
C LEU A 182 8.97 4.02 -6.74
N VAL A 183 8.15 3.17 -6.10
CA VAL A 183 7.19 3.59 -5.07
C VAL A 183 7.90 4.25 -3.88
N THR A 184 9.05 3.72 -3.48
CA THR A 184 9.87 4.29 -2.40
C THR A 184 10.67 5.50 -2.90
N ASP A 185 11.21 5.46 -4.12
CA ASP A 185 12.05 6.53 -4.70
C ASP A 185 11.33 7.88 -4.80
N VAL A 186 10.00 7.87 -4.95
CA VAL A 186 9.18 9.10 -5.00
C VAL A 186 8.55 9.48 -3.66
N SER A 187 8.76 8.69 -2.62
CA SER A 187 8.19 8.91 -1.28
C SER A 187 9.07 9.76 -0.39
N GLU A 188 8.48 10.40 0.63
CA GLU A 188 9.27 11.18 1.60
C GLU A 188 10.25 10.30 2.37
N GLN A 189 11.40 10.89 2.71
CA GLN A 189 12.36 10.26 3.60
C GLN A 189 11.73 9.93 4.96
N SER A 190 12.24 8.88 5.61
CA SER A 190 11.88 8.52 6.99
C SER A 190 11.93 9.75 7.91
N LYS A 191 10.85 9.95 8.67
CA LYS A 191 10.78 10.94 9.76
C LYS A 191 11.28 10.36 11.09
N VAL A 192 11.64 9.08 11.12
CA VAL A 192 12.23 8.40 12.28
C VAL A 192 13.74 8.49 12.17
N ALA A 193 14.36 9.25 13.08
CA ALA A 193 15.80 9.51 13.07
C ALA A 193 16.63 8.31 13.59
N ASP A 194 16.25 7.74 14.72
CA ASP A 194 16.87 6.52 15.25
C ASP A 194 16.05 5.30 14.85
N THR A 195 16.68 4.44 14.07
CA THR A 195 16.09 3.21 13.56
C THR A 195 16.79 1.96 14.06
N GLY A 196 17.75 2.07 14.99
CA GLY A 196 18.50 0.94 15.53
C GLY A 196 17.66 -0.07 16.31
N TRP A 197 16.47 0.35 16.76
CA TRP A 197 15.47 -0.52 17.41
C TRP A 197 14.66 -1.37 16.42
N ILE A 198 14.67 -1.04 15.12
CA ILE A 198 13.94 -1.76 14.08
C ILE A 198 14.76 -2.98 13.65
N SER A 199 14.30 -4.17 14.02
CA SER A 199 14.98 -5.43 13.69
C SER A 199 13.99 -6.39 13.01
N PRO A 200 14.07 -6.60 11.69
CA PRO A 200 13.22 -7.58 11.00
C PRO A 200 13.52 -9.00 11.46
N GLY A 201 12.54 -9.89 11.40
CA GLY A 201 12.74 -11.30 11.72
C GLY A 201 11.47 -12.14 11.68
N PRO A 202 11.60 -13.47 11.66
CA PRO A 202 10.46 -14.39 11.70
C PRO A 202 9.75 -14.34 13.06
N VAL A 203 8.48 -14.76 13.05
CA VAL A 203 7.62 -14.75 14.23
C VAL A 203 6.90 -16.09 14.38
N ALA A 204 6.84 -16.61 15.61
CA ALA A 204 5.93 -17.70 15.95
C ALA A 204 4.50 -17.12 16.11
N TRP A 205 3.59 -17.49 15.21
CA TRP A 205 2.22 -16.95 15.16
C TRP A 205 1.17 -17.98 15.56
N ILE A 206 0.59 -17.78 16.75
CA ILE A 206 -0.35 -18.72 17.38
C ILE A 206 -1.74 -18.72 16.72
N TYR A 207 -2.22 -17.55 16.29
CA TYR A 207 -3.63 -17.38 15.91
C TYR A 207 -4.01 -18.10 14.62
N TRP A 208 -3.08 -18.18 13.67
CA TRP A 208 -3.28 -18.88 12.41
C TRP A 208 -3.50 -20.38 12.60
N ALA A 209 -2.76 -20.99 13.52
CA ALA A 209 -2.86 -22.42 13.83
C ALA A 209 -3.99 -22.74 14.82
N TYR A 210 -4.24 -21.82 15.76
CA TYR A 210 -5.27 -21.94 16.77
C TYR A 210 -6.08 -20.65 16.81
N ASN A 211 -7.24 -20.65 16.15
CA ASN A 211 -8.14 -19.50 16.19
C ASN A 211 -8.55 -19.22 17.65
N ASN A 212 -8.32 -17.99 18.13
CA ASN A 212 -8.41 -17.56 19.54
C ASN A 212 -7.36 -18.16 20.50
N GLY A 213 -6.31 -18.83 20.02
CA GLY A 213 -5.26 -19.43 20.84
C GLY A 213 -4.44 -18.42 21.66
N SER A 214 -4.43 -17.15 21.24
CA SER A 214 -3.77 -16.04 21.94
C SER A 214 -4.28 -15.80 23.36
N ASN A 215 -5.48 -16.28 23.71
CA ASN A 215 -6.02 -16.18 25.06
C ASN A 215 -5.69 -17.39 25.94
N ASP A 216 -5.00 -18.42 25.45
CA ASP A 216 -4.60 -19.57 26.25
C ASP A 216 -3.11 -19.47 26.61
N TYR A 217 -2.83 -19.18 27.88
CA TYR A 217 -1.46 -19.01 28.37
C TYR A 217 -0.56 -20.25 28.09
N GLN A 218 -1.09 -21.47 28.20
CA GLN A 218 -0.28 -22.67 27.96
C GLN A 218 0.06 -22.84 26.48
N ILE A 219 -0.86 -22.49 25.56
CA ILE A 219 -0.56 -22.54 24.12
C ILE A 219 0.41 -21.41 23.76
N VAL A 220 0.24 -20.21 24.32
CA VAL A 220 1.18 -19.10 24.14
C VAL A 220 2.60 -19.50 24.56
N LYS A 221 2.76 -20.16 25.71
CA LYS A 221 4.06 -20.69 26.14
C LYS A 221 4.66 -21.66 25.13
N LYS A 222 3.86 -22.57 24.56
CA LYS A 222 4.35 -23.51 23.52
C LYS A 222 4.86 -22.77 22.29
N TYR A 223 4.22 -21.67 21.88
CA TYR A 223 4.69 -20.87 20.74
C TYR A 223 5.91 -20.01 21.06
N ILE A 224 6.07 -19.58 22.32
CA ILE A 224 7.31 -18.96 22.80
C ILE A 224 8.45 -19.99 22.79
N ASP A 225 8.18 -21.22 23.25
CA ASP A 225 9.15 -22.31 23.23
C ASP A 225 9.53 -22.68 21.78
N LEU A 226 8.55 -22.72 20.86
CA LEU A 226 8.81 -22.90 19.43
C LEU A 226 9.71 -21.79 18.88
N ALA A 227 9.46 -20.51 19.21
CA ALA A 227 10.31 -19.41 18.78
C ALA A 227 11.76 -19.60 19.27
N ALA A 228 11.93 -20.01 20.53
CA ALA A 228 13.25 -20.29 21.10
C ALA A 228 13.94 -21.48 20.41
N GLU A 229 13.23 -22.58 20.17
CA GLU A 229 13.76 -23.77 19.48
C GLU A 229 14.19 -23.44 18.04
N MET A 230 13.39 -22.64 17.33
CA MET A 230 13.66 -22.23 15.95
C MET A 230 14.69 -21.08 15.84
N ASN A 231 15.19 -20.56 16.97
CA ASN A 231 16.02 -19.35 17.04
C ASN A 231 15.36 -18.13 16.35
N TRP A 232 14.05 -18.00 16.47
CA TRP A 232 13.31 -16.85 15.98
C TRP A 232 13.27 -15.72 17.01
N PRO A 233 13.43 -14.46 16.61
CA PRO A 233 13.49 -13.34 17.55
C PRO A 233 12.15 -12.96 18.16
N TYR A 234 11.02 -13.38 17.56
CA TYR A 234 9.69 -12.90 17.90
C TYR A 234 8.65 -14.00 18.16
N ASN A 235 7.70 -13.69 19.05
CA ASN A 235 6.38 -14.32 19.09
C ASN A 235 5.28 -13.25 18.92
N LEU A 236 4.17 -13.59 18.29
CA LEU A 236 2.99 -12.72 18.17
C LEU A 236 1.86 -13.29 19.03
N ILE A 237 1.43 -12.53 20.04
CA ILE A 237 0.19 -12.80 20.77
C ILE A 237 -0.89 -11.92 20.14
N ASP A 238 -1.75 -12.58 19.36
CA ASP A 238 -2.75 -11.93 18.52
C ASP A 238 -4.02 -11.52 19.31
N TRP A 239 -5.11 -11.24 18.60
CA TRP A 239 -6.41 -10.90 19.16
C TRP A 239 -6.81 -11.79 20.36
N LYS A 240 -7.40 -11.14 21.38
CA LYS A 240 -7.78 -11.69 22.71
C LYS A 240 -6.65 -11.92 23.71
N TRP A 241 -5.46 -11.37 23.49
CA TRP A 241 -4.40 -11.37 24.51
C TRP A 241 -4.84 -10.76 25.85
N ASN A 242 -5.79 -9.81 25.84
CA ASN A 242 -6.35 -9.15 27.02
C ASN A 242 -7.37 -10.02 27.79
N GLU A 243 -7.78 -11.15 27.21
CA GLU A 243 -8.69 -12.12 27.82
C GLU A 243 -7.95 -13.41 28.23
N MET A 244 -6.63 -13.30 28.49
CA MET A 244 -5.78 -14.45 28.74
C MET A 244 -6.27 -15.28 29.94
N ARG A 245 -6.27 -16.59 29.75
CA ARG A 245 -6.73 -17.62 30.68
C ARG A 245 -5.75 -18.79 30.70
N ASN A 246 -6.11 -19.84 31.43
CA ASN A 246 -5.35 -21.09 31.54
C ASN A 246 -4.01 -20.95 32.30
N GLY A 247 -4.06 -20.25 33.44
CA GLY A 247 -2.99 -20.26 34.43
C GLY A 247 -1.91 -19.18 34.25
N GLY A 248 -2.22 -18.08 33.58
CA GLY A 248 -1.34 -16.91 33.48
C GLY A 248 -2.02 -15.72 32.83
N THR A 249 -1.36 -14.58 32.93
CA THR A 249 -1.73 -13.30 32.32
C THR A 249 -0.81 -12.98 31.14
N VAL A 250 -1.18 -11.98 30.33
CA VAL A 250 -0.30 -11.51 29.24
C VAL A 250 1.06 -11.04 29.75
N ASN A 251 1.13 -10.47 30.96
CA ASN A 251 2.38 -10.06 31.58
C ASN A 251 3.26 -11.27 31.90
N ASP A 252 2.67 -12.36 32.39
CA ASP A 252 3.40 -13.61 32.64
C ASP A 252 3.95 -14.19 31.32
N ALA A 253 3.17 -14.13 30.24
CA ALA A 253 3.62 -14.58 28.92
C ALA A 253 4.78 -13.73 28.37
N VAL A 254 4.70 -12.40 28.49
CA VAL A 254 5.78 -11.48 28.07
C VAL A 254 7.05 -11.71 28.89
N GLN A 255 6.92 -11.90 30.21
CA GLN A 255 8.07 -12.23 31.07
C GLN A 255 8.68 -13.58 30.71
N TYR A 256 7.85 -14.60 30.41
CA TYR A 256 8.32 -15.91 29.97
C TYR A 256 9.07 -15.84 28.63
N ALA A 257 8.59 -15.04 27.68
CA ALA A 257 9.27 -14.77 26.42
C ALA A 257 10.62 -14.07 26.64
N ALA A 258 10.64 -13.01 27.46
CA ALA A 258 11.85 -12.26 27.76
C ALA A 258 12.93 -13.13 28.43
N ALA A 259 12.54 -14.02 29.34
CA ALA A 259 13.46 -14.97 29.98
C ALA A 259 14.13 -15.94 28.98
N LYS A 260 13.55 -16.10 27.79
CA LYS A 260 14.08 -16.91 26.68
C LYS A 260 14.74 -16.07 25.58
N GLY A 261 14.89 -14.76 25.79
CA GLY A 261 15.43 -13.85 24.78
C GLY A 261 14.48 -13.58 23.61
N ILE A 262 13.20 -13.89 23.74
CA ILE A 262 12.17 -13.69 22.70
C ILE A 262 11.45 -12.36 22.95
N LYS A 263 11.31 -11.55 21.90
CA LYS A 263 10.56 -10.29 21.94
C LYS A 263 9.10 -10.54 21.55
N THR A 264 8.17 -10.09 22.38
CA THR A 264 6.73 -10.25 22.10
C THR A 264 6.17 -9.08 21.31
N LEU A 265 5.45 -9.39 20.24
CA LEU A 265 4.57 -8.48 19.51
C LEU A 265 3.12 -8.70 20.00
N LEU A 266 2.40 -7.63 20.28
CA LEU A 266 0.98 -7.68 20.66
C LEU A 266 0.13 -7.09 19.55
N TRP A 267 -0.95 -7.78 19.21
CA TRP A 267 -1.94 -7.26 18.26
C TRP A 267 -2.76 -6.13 18.88
N TYR A 268 -3.07 -5.12 18.08
CA TYR A 268 -3.88 -3.99 18.49
C TYR A 268 -4.87 -3.60 17.39
N ASN A 269 -6.11 -3.31 17.77
CA ASN A 269 -7.15 -2.89 16.83
C ASN A 269 -7.09 -1.37 16.63
N SER A 270 -6.92 -0.93 15.38
CA SER A 270 -6.90 0.49 15.02
C SER A 270 -8.23 1.21 15.28
N SER A 271 -9.34 0.49 15.41
CA SER A 271 -10.69 1.05 15.64
C SER A 271 -11.01 1.32 17.12
N THR A 272 -10.11 0.99 18.04
CA THR A 272 -10.37 1.08 19.48
C THR A 272 -9.42 2.05 20.17
N SER A 273 -9.97 2.97 20.96
CA SER A 273 -9.24 3.77 21.94
C SER A 273 -9.07 2.96 23.21
N TRP A 274 -7.85 2.53 23.54
CA TRP A 274 -7.51 1.91 24.82
C TRP A 274 -6.70 2.87 25.67
#